data_AF-A0A845AM58-F1
#
_entry.id   AF-A0A845AM58-F1
#
_cell.length_a   1.000
_cell.length_b   1.000
_cell.length_c   1.000
_cell.angle_alpha   90.00
_cell.angle_beta   90.00
_cell.angle_gamma   90.00
#
_symmetry.space_group_name_H-M   'P 1'
#
loop_
_entity.id
_entity.type
_entity.pdbx_description
1 polymer ?
#
loop_
_entity_poly.entity_id
_entity_poly.type
_entity_poly.pdbx_seq_one_letter_code
_entity_poly.pdbx_strand_id
1 'polypeptide(L)'
;MTIVALRAGDRVELRGGYDFEPAWLSGRVSLLGSVATFIPGQNDLPAAVVALDDSISVDGVRGSTVVLEQRYAGATWTETGVVHVELCDFQPERIRWQDRRKGKWVESHAQYKKVG
;
A
#
# COMPACT_ATOMS: atom_id res chain seq x y z
N MET A 1 9.84 -7.57 -23.68
CA MET A 1 9.23 -7.86 -22.37
C MET A 1 8.22 -6.77 -22.08
N THR A 2 6.93 -7.11 -22.00
CA THR A 2 5.89 -6.15 -21.65
C THR A 2 5.89 -6.01 -20.15
N ILE A 3 6.19 -4.82 -19.63
CA ILE A 3 6.06 -4.54 -18.20
C ILE A 3 4.56 -4.47 -17.90
N VAL A 4 4.03 -5.45 -17.16
CA VAL A 4 2.65 -5.40 -16.69
C VAL A 4 2.60 -4.42 -15.53
N ALA A 5 2.07 -3.22 -15.81
CA ALA A 5 1.87 -2.20 -14.80
C ALA A 5 0.66 -2.54 -13.91
N LEU A 6 0.77 -2.28 -12.61
CA LEU A 6 -0.35 -2.35 -11.66
C LEU A 6 -1.44 -1.34 -12.05
N ARG A 7 -2.71 -1.73 -11.94
CA ARG A 7 -3.88 -0.93 -12.32
C ARG A 7 -4.97 -1.00 -11.27
N ALA A 8 -5.90 -0.05 -11.31
CA ALA A 8 -7.13 -0.13 -10.52
C ALA A 8 -7.91 -1.39 -10.89
N GLY A 9 -8.45 -2.08 -9.89
CA GLY A 9 -9.08 -3.40 -10.00
C GLY A 9 -8.13 -4.58 -9.84
N ASP A 10 -6.82 -4.38 -9.96
CA ASP A 10 -5.86 -5.47 -9.75
C ASP A 10 -5.90 -5.95 -8.28
N ARG A 11 -5.71 -7.26 -8.11
CA ARG A 11 -5.57 -7.88 -6.80
C ARG A 11 -4.10 -7.89 -6.41
N VAL A 12 -3.83 -7.60 -5.14
CA VAL A 12 -2.47 -7.57 -4.59
C VAL A 12 -2.38 -8.36 -3.30
N GLU A 13 -1.26 -9.04 -3.14
CA GLU A 13 -0.79 -9.59 -1.89
C GLU A 13 0.28 -8.65 -1.31
N LEU A 14 0.13 -8.28 -0.05
CA LEU A 14 1.06 -7.45 0.72
C LEU A 14 1.75 -8.30 1.79
N ARG A 15 3.08 -8.19 1.87
CA ARG A 15 3.93 -8.92 2.80
C ARG A 15 4.87 -7.97 3.52
N GLY A 16 5.38 -8.43 4.66
CA GLY A 16 6.42 -7.77 5.42
C GLY A 16 7.69 -7.55 4.60
N GLY A 17 8.51 -6.61 5.05
CA GLY A 17 9.85 -6.37 4.50
C GLY A 17 10.88 -7.27 5.15
N TYR A 18 11.80 -6.64 5.89
CA TYR A 18 12.88 -7.32 6.60
C TYR A 18 12.46 -7.85 7.98
N ASP A 19 11.37 -7.31 8.53
CA ASP A 19 10.82 -7.77 9.80
C ASP A 19 10.18 -9.16 9.61
N PHE A 20 10.51 -10.08 10.51
CA PHE A 20 10.02 -11.46 10.48
C PHE A 20 8.55 -11.54 10.90
N GLU A 21 8.12 -10.69 11.84
CA GLU A 21 6.75 -10.64 12.37
C GLU A 21 6.28 -9.19 12.50
N PRO A 22 6.11 -8.46 11.38
CA PRO A 22 5.73 -7.07 11.44
C PRO A 22 4.33 -6.91 12.03
N ALA A 23 4.20 -6.04 13.03
CA ALA A 23 2.97 -5.85 13.80
C ALA A 23 1.74 -5.58 12.92
N TRP A 24 1.91 -4.90 11.78
CA TRP A 24 0.82 -4.57 10.86
C TRP A 24 0.21 -5.75 10.11
N LEU A 25 0.91 -6.88 10.04
CA LEU A 25 0.35 -8.13 9.54
C LEU A 25 -0.46 -8.88 10.60
N SER A 26 -0.40 -8.47 11.88
CA SER A 26 -1.19 -9.04 12.97
C SER A 26 -1.12 -10.58 13.04
N GLY A 27 0.08 -11.14 12.90
CA GLY A 27 0.33 -12.59 12.92
C GLY A 27 0.02 -13.34 11.62
N ARG A 28 -0.34 -12.62 10.54
CA ARG A 28 -0.55 -13.20 9.21
C ARG A 28 0.75 -13.19 8.40
N VAL A 29 0.86 -14.09 7.42
CA VAL A 29 1.99 -14.10 6.47
C VAL A 29 1.85 -12.97 5.43
N SER A 30 0.61 -12.66 5.04
CA SER A 30 0.29 -11.63 4.07
C SER A 30 -1.12 -11.07 4.28
N LEU A 31 -1.38 -9.93 3.65
CA LEU A 31 -2.70 -9.35 3.50
C LEU A 31 -3.08 -9.32 2.03
N LEU A 32 -4.35 -9.58 1.73
CA LEU A 32 -4.89 -9.46 0.39
C LEU A 32 -5.74 -8.20 0.28
N GLY A 33 -5.76 -7.63 -0.92
CA GLY A 33 -6.60 -6.49 -1.23
C GLY A 33 -6.71 -6.20 -2.72
N SER A 34 -7.51 -5.20 -3.05
CA SER A 34 -7.74 -4.73 -4.41
C SER A 34 -7.28 -3.28 -4.54
N VAL A 35 -6.58 -2.96 -5.62
CA VAL A 35 -6.21 -1.58 -5.95
C VAL A 35 -7.49 -0.81 -6.28
N ALA A 36 -7.93 0.07 -5.39
CA ALA A 36 -9.13 0.86 -5.56
C ALA A 36 -8.91 2.00 -6.56
N THR A 37 -7.81 2.74 -6.40
CA THR A 37 -7.47 3.88 -7.27
C THR A 37 -6.01 4.27 -7.13
N PHE A 38 -5.58 5.24 -7.93
CA PHE A 38 -4.29 5.92 -7.78
C PHE A 38 -4.52 7.39 -7.42
N ILE A 39 -3.76 7.87 -6.44
CA ILE A 39 -3.79 9.26 -5.96
C ILE A 39 -2.40 9.89 -6.11
N PRO A 40 -2.26 11.22 -6.11
CA PRO A 40 -0.95 11.85 -6.05
C PRO A 40 -0.14 11.32 -4.85
N GLY A 41 1.05 10.78 -5.11
CA GLY A 41 1.93 10.24 -4.08
C GLY A 41 2.82 11.30 -3.43
N GLN A 42 3.80 10.85 -2.65
CA GLN A 42 4.86 11.69 -2.09
C GLN A 42 5.91 12.12 -3.13
N ASN A 43 6.14 11.27 -4.13
CA ASN A 43 7.09 11.50 -5.22
C ASN A 43 6.35 11.87 -6.52
N ASP A 44 7.06 11.90 -7.65
CA ASP A 44 6.49 12.21 -8.96
C ASP A 44 5.46 11.19 -9.47
N LEU A 45 5.45 9.99 -8.88
CA LEU A 45 4.59 8.90 -9.32
C LEU A 45 3.41 8.66 -8.38
N PRO A 46 2.24 8.26 -8.91
CA PRO A 46 1.03 8.08 -8.10
C PRO A 46 1.19 6.97 -7.06
N ALA A 47 0.63 7.20 -5.88
CA ALA A 47 0.44 6.18 -4.85
C ALA A 47 -0.79 5.31 -5.17
N ALA A 48 -0.72 4.03 -4.83
CA ALA A 48 -1.85 3.11 -4.99
C ALA A 48 -2.66 3.05 -3.71
N VAL A 49 -3.97 3.29 -3.78
CA VAL A 49 -4.90 3.06 -2.68
C VAL A 49 -5.41 1.63 -2.80
N VAL A 50 -5.21 0.82 -1.76
CA VAL A 50 -5.65 -0.57 -1.70
C VAL A 50 -6.73 -0.73 -0.64
N ALA A 51 -7.85 -1.32 -1.04
CA ALA A 51 -8.86 -1.82 -0.12
C ALA A 51 -8.48 -3.24 0.27
N LEU A 52 -8.11 -3.45 1.54
CA LEU A 52 -7.82 -4.75 2.12
C LEU A 52 -9.11 -5.55 2.29
N ASP A 53 -9.01 -6.87 2.13
CA ASP A 53 -10.14 -7.79 2.35
C ASP A 53 -10.58 -7.79 3.81
N ASP A 54 -9.61 -7.65 4.73
CA ASP A 54 -9.84 -7.58 6.16
C ASP A 54 -9.26 -6.28 6.74
N SER A 55 -9.95 -5.71 7.72
CA SER A 55 -9.41 -4.60 8.51
C SER A 55 -8.24 -5.07 9.37
N ILE A 56 -7.18 -4.27 9.44
CA ILE A 56 -6.06 -4.45 10.38
C ILE A 56 -6.09 -3.39 11.48
N SER A 57 -5.41 -3.66 12.59
CA SER A 57 -5.27 -2.72 13.71
C SER A 57 -3.80 -2.59 14.10
N VAL A 58 -3.28 -1.36 14.14
CA VAL A 58 -1.87 -1.06 14.47
C VAL A 58 -1.83 0.19 15.34
N ASP A 59 -1.21 0.09 16.53
CA ASP A 59 -1.07 1.19 17.49
C ASP A 59 -2.37 1.98 17.76
N GLY A 60 -3.50 1.26 17.90
CA GLY A 60 -4.81 1.86 18.15
C GLY A 60 -5.52 2.44 16.92
N VAL A 61 -4.91 2.40 15.74
CA VAL A 61 -5.55 2.75 14.46
C VAL A 61 -6.11 1.48 13.82
N ARG A 62 -7.39 1.49 13.45
CA ARG A 62 -8.05 0.37 12.73
C ARG A 62 -8.56 0.84 11.38
N GLY A 63 -8.24 0.10 10.32
CA GLY A 63 -8.67 0.43 8.97
C GLY A 63 -8.55 -0.74 8.01
N SER A 64 -9.26 -0.66 6.89
CA SER A 64 -9.16 -1.59 5.74
C SER A 64 -8.64 -0.91 4.49
N THR A 65 -8.11 0.30 4.61
CA THR A 65 -7.54 1.06 3.50
C THR A 65 -6.07 1.32 3.77
N VAL A 66 -5.22 0.97 2.80
CA VAL A 66 -3.81 1.34 2.84
C VAL A 66 -3.43 2.14 1.61
N VAL A 67 -2.53 3.10 1.78
CA VAL A 67 -1.86 3.79 0.68
C VAL A 67 -0.46 3.20 0.54
N LEU A 68 -0.16 2.73 -0.67
CA LEU A 68 1.15 2.22 -1.06
C LEU A 68 1.92 3.33 -1.78
N GLU A 69 3.00 3.79 -1.16
CA GLU A 69 3.91 4.77 -1.74
C GLU A 69 5.16 4.05 -2.26
N GLN A 70 5.64 4.48 -3.42
CA GLN A 70 6.87 3.93 -3.96
C GLN A 70 8.09 4.44 -3.18
N ARG A 71 9.07 3.56 -2.98
CA ARG A 71 10.26 3.86 -2.16
C ARG A 71 11.22 4.88 -2.80
N TYR A 72 11.29 4.94 -4.12
CA TYR A 72 12.28 5.74 -4.86
C TYR A 72 11.63 6.56 -5.97
N ALA A 73 12.18 7.74 -6.24
CA ALA A 73 11.79 8.56 -7.38
C ALA A 73 12.06 7.81 -8.70
N GLY A 74 11.07 7.78 -9.60
CA GLY A 74 11.15 7.08 -10.87
C GLY A 74 10.88 5.57 -10.84
N ALA A 75 10.60 4.97 -9.68
CA ALA A 75 10.20 3.56 -9.59
C ALA A 75 8.86 3.35 -10.31
N THR A 76 8.66 2.34 -11.15
CA THR A 76 7.36 2.12 -11.80
C THR A 76 6.54 1.06 -11.08
N TRP A 77 5.21 1.13 -11.21
CA TRP A 77 4.35 0.04 -10.78
C TRP A 77 4.50 -1.14 -11.75
N THR A 78 4.76 -2.31 -11.20
CA THR A 78 5.04 -3.58 -11.90
C THR A 78 4.21 -4.70 -11.26
N GLU A 79 4.50 -5.96 -11.56
CA GLU A 79 3.85 -7.10 -10.90
C GLU A 79 4.32 -7.29 -9.45
N THR A 80 5.53 -6.86 -9.10
CA THR A 80 6.07 -6.95 -7.74
C THR A 80 6.94 -5.75 -7.43
N GLY A 81 6.99 -5.33 -6.16
CA GLY A 81 7.91 -4.27 -5.75
C GLY A 81 7.91 -4.01 -4.25
N VAL A 82 8.78 -3.09 -3.85
CA VAL A 82 8.93 -2.65 -2.45
C VAL A 82 8.28 -1.28 -2.29
N VAL A 83 7.44 -1.13 -1.27
CA VAL A 83 6.61 0.04 -1.02
C VAL A 83 6.63 0.42 0.46
N HIS A 84 6.27 1.67 0.72
CA HIS A 84 5.85 2.12 2.04
C HIS A 84 4.34 1.91 2.19
N VAL A 85 3.89 1.61 3.41
CA VAL A 85 2.48 1.37 3.72
C VAL A 85 2.01 2.39 4.74
N GLU A 86 0.96 3.11 4.38
CA GLU A 86 0.22 4.02 5.25
C GLU A 86 -1.19 3.48 5.48
N LEU A 87 -1.50 3.08 6.72
CA LEU A 87 -2.82 2.62 7.14
C LEU A 87 -3.75 3.80 7.39
N CYS A 88 -4.89 3.83 6.70
CA CYS A 88 -5.92 4.85 6.85
C CYS A 88 -7.18 4.26 7.49
N ASP A 89 -7.70 4.95 8.50
CA ASP A 89 -9.04 4.75 9.08
C ASP A 89 -10.13 5.54 8.32
N PHE A 90 -9.77 6.09 7.15
CA PHE A 90 -10.60 6.92 6.28
C PHE A 90 -10.25 6.63 4.81
N GLN A 91 -11.12 7.09 3.90
CA GLN A 91 -10.81 7.10 2.48
C GLN A 91 -9.87 8.29 2.17
N PRO A 92 -8.64 8.07 1.69
CA PRO A 92 -7.71 9.16 1.41
C PRO A 92 -8.20 10.02 0.24
N GLU A 93 -8.04 11.34 0.39
CA GLU A 93 -8.38 12.33 -0.62
C GLU A 93 -7.44 12.26 -1.83
N ARG A 94 -7.94 12.61 -3.02
CA ARG A 94 -7.15 12.64 -4.26
C ARG A 94 -6.38 13.96 -4.42
N ILE A 95 -5.58 14.31 -3.42
CA ILE A 95 -4.67 15.46 -3.42
C ILE A 95 -3.28 15.03 -2.95
N ARG A 96 -2.28 15.92 -3.01
CA ARG A 96 -0.90 15.58 -2.66
C ARG A 96 -0.76 15.17 -1.21
N TRP A 97 0.19 14.27 -0.93
CA TRP A 97 0.41 13.71 0.40
C TRP A 97 0.57 14.78 1.51
N GLN A 98 1.27 15.88 1.24
CA GLN A 98 1.46 16.95 2.23
C GLN A 98 0.18 17.73 2.56
N ASP A 99 -0.81 17.70 1.67
CA ASP A 99 -2.03 18.51 1.77
C ASP A 99 -3.26 17.70 2.24
N ARG A 100 -3.19 16.35 2.20
CA ARG A 100 -4.27 15.47 2.66
C ARG A 100 -4.14 15.07 4.13
N ARG A 101 -5.24 14.61 4.73
CA ARG A 101 -5.19 13.84 5.98
C ARG A 101 -4.27 12.63 5.79
N LYS A 102 -3.37 12.42 6.76
CA LYS A 102 -2.39 11.33 6.78
C LYS A 102 -2.87 10.22 7.71
N GLY A 103 -2.75 8.99 7.25
CA GLY A 103 -2.87 7.78 8.03
C GLY A 103 -1.60 7.50 8.85
N LYS A 104 -1.58 6.34 9.49
CA LYS A 104 -0.44 5.83 10.25
C LYS A 104 0.53 5.15 9.29
N TRP A 105 1.78 5.61 9.25
CA TRP A 105 2.83 4.85 8.59
C TRP A 105 3.09 3.57 9.38
N VAL A 106 2.98 2.41 8.72
CA VAL A 106 3.12 1.09 9.37
C VAL A 106 4.31 0.27 8.87
N GLU A 107 4.83 0.56 7.68
CA GLU A 107 5.96 -0.18 7.09
C GLU A 107 6.68 0.63 6.00
N SER A 108 8.01 0.54 5.91
CA SER A 108 8.83 1.19 4.88
C SER A 108 9.48 0.22 3.89
N HIS A 109 9.30 -1.09 4.09
CA HIS A 109 9.92 -2.11 3.23
C HIS A 109 8.95 -3.22 2.85
N ALA A 110 7.65 -2.95 2.88
CA ALA A 110 6.63 -3.92 2.51
C ALA A 110 6.84 -4.35 1.05
N GLN A 111 6.53 -5.61 0.79
CA GLN A 111 6.52 -6.14 -0.57
C GLN A 111 5.07 -6.26 -1.03
N TYR A 112 4.80 -5.81 -2.26
CA TYR A 112 3.55 -6.13 -2.94
C TYR A 112 3.81 -7.12 -4.08
N LYS A 113 2.82 -7.95 -4.36
CA LYS A 113 2.75 -8.80 -5.53
C LYS A 113 1.35 -8.75 -6.11
N LYS A 114 1.23 -8.40 -7.39
CA LYS A 114 0.01 -8.59 -8.16
C LYS A 114 -0.31 -10.08 -8.21
N VAL A 115 -1.56 -10.43 -7.89
CA VAL A 115 -2.07 -11.80 -7.91
C VAL A 115 -3.31 -11.81 -8.79
N GLY A 116 -3.48 -12.80 -9.66
CA GLY A 116 -4.60 -12.86 -10.62
C GLY A 116 -4.21 -12.50 -12.04
#